data_AF-A0A803M8Z1-F1
#
_entry.id   AF-A0A803M8Z1-F1
#
_cell.length_a   1.000
_cell.length_b   1.000
_cell.length_c   1.000
_cell.angle_alpha   90.00
_cell.angle_beta   90.00
_cell.angle_gamma   90.00
#
_symmetry.space_group_name_H-M   'P 1'
#
loop_
_entity.id
_entity.type
_entity.pdbx_description
1 polymer ?
#
loop_
_entity_poly.entity_id
_entity_poly.type
_entity_poly.pdbx_seq_one_letter_code
_entity_poly.pdbx_strand_id
1 'polypeptide(L)'
;MVVASSGNAFAKEVSIRRRIISIFNKREEDFPSLKEYNDYLEEVEDMTCNLIEGIDVPAIEAKIAQYERENSEQIMNARARKA
;
A
#
# COMPACT_ATOMS: atom_id res chain seq x y z
N MET A 1 -8.63 24.25 25.98
CA MET A 1 -7.57 24.34 24.96
C MET A 1 -7.20 22.91 24.58
N VAL A 2 -7.84 22.34 23.55
CA VAL A 2 -7.54 20.97 23.11
C VAL A 2 -6.32 21.08 22.21
N VAL A 3 -5.17 20.63 22.70
CA VAL A 3 -3.91 20.65 21.96
C VAL A 3 -4.06 19.65 20.83
N ALA A 4 -4.22 20.17 19.62
CA ALA A 4 -4.30 19.39 18.41
C ALA A 4 -2.96 18.68 18.19
N SER A 5 -2.95 17.37 18.36
CA SER A 5 -1.84 16.45 18.02
C SER A 5 -1.72 16.23 16.50
N SER A 6 -1.97 17.27 15.70
CA SER A 6 -2.10 17.21 14.24
C SER A 6 -0.77 17.00 13.49
N GLY A 7 0.37 17.08 14.18
CA GLY A 7 1.69 16.82 13.57
C GLY A 7 2.03 15.34 13.39
N ASN A 8 1.42 14.44 14.17
CA ASN A 8 1.79 13.01 14.17
C ASN A 8 0.88 12.17 13.25
N ALA A 9 -0.42 12.47 13.19
CA ALA A 9 -1.37 11.72 12.37
C ALA A 9 -1.03 11.79 10.87
N PHE A 10 -0.76 12.99 10.36
CA PHE A 10 -0.37 13.17 8.95
C PHE A 10 0.96 12.48 8.61
N ALA A 11 1.96 12.56 9.51
CA ALA A 11 3.24 11.89 9.31
C ALA A 11 3.09 10.36 9.28
N LYS A 12 2.26 9.80 10.17
CA LYS A 12 1.91 8.36 10.19
C LYS A 12 1.24 7.95 8.88
N GLU A 13 0.25 8.71 8.44
CA GLU A 13 -0.48 8.48 7.19
C GLU A 13 0.46 8.48 5.98
N VAL A 14 1.31 9.50 5.86
CA VAL A 14 2.32 9.59 4.80
C VAL A 14 3.29 8.41 4.83
N SER A 15 3.73 7.99 6.02
CA SER A 15 4.61 6.83 6.19
C SER A 15 3.95 5.53 5.69
N ILE A 16 2.69 5.30 6.07
CA ILE A 16 1.92 4.13 5.64
C ILE A 16 1.75 4.14 4.11
N ARG A 17 1.27 5.25 3.52
CA ARG A 17 1.10 5.33 2.06
C ARG A 17 2.41 5.09 1.30
N ARG A 18 3.52 5.68 1.76
CA ARG A 18 4.85 5.45 1.15
C ARG A 18 5.25 3.99 1.20
N ARG A 19 5.04 3.32 2.33
CA ARG A 19 5.32 1.89 2.50
C ARG A 19 4.47 1.06 1.54
N ILE A 20 3.15 1.23 1.54
CA ILE A 20 2.26 0.44 0.69
C ILE A 20 2.56 0.63 -0.80
N ILE A 21 2.75 1.86 -1.28
CA ILE A 21 3.11 2.13 -2.69
C ILE A 21 4.46 1.49 -3.07
N SER A 22 5.39 1.35 -2.12
CA SER A 22 6.69 0.71 -2.39
C SER A 22 6.60 -0.81 -2.57
N ILE A 23 5.51 -1.42 -2.08
CA ILE A 23 5.23 -2.86 -2.11
C ILE A 23 4.26 -3.17 -3.25
N PHE A 24 3.11 -2.49 -3.27
CA PHE A 24 2.05 -2.64 -4.25
C PHE A 24 2.32 -1.76 -5.48
N ASN A 25 3.40 -2.06 -6.19
CA ASN A 25 3.95 -1.21 -7.24
C ASN A 25 3.67 -1.68 -8.68
N LYS A 26 2.68 -2.57 -8.87
CA LYS A 26 2.20 -2.96 -10.20
C LYS A 26 1.56 -1.77 -10.92
N ARG A 27 1.77 -1.69 -12.24
CA ARG A 27 1.22 -0.67 -13.14
C ARG A 27 0.16 -1.31 -14.03
N GLU A 28 -0.63 -0.50 -14.73
CA GLU A 28 -1.68 -0.98 -15.66
C GLU A 28 -1.16 -2.02 -16.66
N GLU A 29 0.07 -1.84 -17.17
CA GLU A 29 0.74 -2.77 -18.09
C GLU A 29 1.01 -4.18 -17.52
N ASP A 30 0.98 -4.33 -16.18
CA ASP A 30 1.15 -5.61 -15.50
C ASP A 30 -0.19 -6.38 -15.37
N PHE A 31 -1.30 -5.85 -15.91
CA PHE A 31 -2.63 -6.46 -15.87
C PHE A 31 -3.19 -6.71 -17.27
N PRO A 32 -4.01 -7.77 -17.45
CA PRO A 32 -4.63 -8.10 -18.74
C PRO A 32 -5.80 -7.19 -19.09
N SER A 33 -6.35 -6.42 -18.14
CA SER A 33 -7.41 -5.45 -18.40
C SER A 33 -7.39 -4.28 -17.42
N LEU A 34 -7.94 -3.15 -17.87
CA LEU A 34 -8.15 -1.96 -17.03
C LEU A 34 -9.03 -2.27 -15.81
N LYS A 35 -10.00 -3.20 -15.94
CA LYS A 35 -10.85 -3.59 -14.81
C LYS A 35 -10.03 -4.21 -13.68
N GLU A 36 -9.16 -5.16 -14.01
CA GLU A 36 -8.32 -5.83 -12.99
C GLU A 36 -7.32 -4.87 -12.36
N TYR A 37 -6.78 -3.92 -13.13
CA TYR A 37 -5.94 -2.87 -12.57
C TYR A 37 -6.72 -1.98 -11.60
N ASN A 38 -7.95 -1.58 -11.94
CA ASN A 38 -8.80 -0.77 -11.05
C ASN A 38 -9.21 -1.54 -9.80
N ASP A 39 -9.60 -2.81 -9.91
CA ASP A 39 -9.92 -3.68 -8.77
C ASP A 39 -8.71 -3.80 -7.82
N TYR A 40 -7.51 -3.92 -8.39
CA TYR A 40 -6.26 -3.92 -7.62
C TYR A 40 -6.00 -2.59 -6.91
N LEU A 41 -6.23 -1.45 -7.57
CA LEU A 41 -6.07 -0.12 -6.95
C LEU A 41 -7.05 0.08 -5.79
N GLU A 42 -8.30 -0.38 -5.95
CA GLU A 42 -9.32 -0.33 -4.91
C GLU A 42 -8.90 -1.18 -3.70
N GLU A 43 -8.45 -2.42 -3.92
CA GLU A 43 -7.95 -3.29 -2.84
C GLU A 43 -6.77 -2.67 -2.07
N VAL A 44 -5.84 -2.02 -2.80
CA VAL A 44 -4.69 -1.33 -2.20
C VAL A 44 -5.12 -0.12 -1.37
N GLU A 45 -6.09 0.66 -1.85
CA GLU A 45 -6.61 1.82 -1.12
C GLU A 45 -7.40 1.40 0.12
N ASP A 46 -8.23 0.37 0.03
CA ASP A 46 -8.98 -0.18 1.17
C ASP A 46 -8.04 -0.63 2.30
N MET A 47 -7.00 -1.39 1.95
CA MET A 47 -5.98 -1.80 2.92
C MET A 47 -5.25 -0.59 3.52
N THR A 48 -4.92 0.41 2.70
CA THR A 48 -4.22 1.63 3.14
C THR A 48 -5.08 2.44 4.11
N CYS A 49 -6.36 2.65 3.79
CA CYS A 49 -7.32 3.34 4.64
C CYS A 49 -7.49 2.61 5.97
N ASN A 50 -7.71 1.30 5.94
CA ASN A 50 -7.83 0.49 7.16
C ASN A 50 -6.57 0.58 8.05
N LEU A 51 -5.36 0.56 7.47
CA LEU A 51 -4.12 0.75 8.24
C LEU A 51 -3.98 2.15 8.85
N ILE A 52 -4.43 3.18 8.15
CA ILE A 52 -4.42 4.57 8.66
C ILE A 52 -5.37 4.67 9.86
N GLU A 53 -6.57 4.11 9.74
CA GLU A 53 -7.63 4.11 10.75
C GLU A 53 -7.36 3.12 11.90
N GLY A 54 -6.46 2.15 11.69
CA GLY A 54 -6.12 1.14 12.69
C GLY A 54 -7.10 -0.04 12.75
N ILE A 55 -7.82 -0.30 11.66
CA ILE A 55 -8.79 -1.39 11.51
C ILE A 55 -8.06 -2.63 10.98
N ASP A 56 -8.30 -3.78 11.62
CA ASP A 56 -7.80 -5.11 11.22
C ASP A 56 -6.29 -5.18 10.89
N VAL A 57 -5.49 -4.31 11.54
CA VAL A 57 -4.05 -4.17 11.27
C VAL A 57 -3.31 -5.51 11.24
N PRO A 58 -3.48 -6.45 12.19
CA PRO A 58 -2.76 -7.72 12.16
C PRO A 58 -3.05 -8.56 10.91
N ALA A 59 -4.30 -8.56 10.43
CA ALA A 59 -4.70 -9.32 9.25
C ALA A 59 -4.14 -8.70 7.97
N ILE A 60 -4.20 -7.36 7.88
CA ILE A 60 -3.65 -6.63 6.73
C ILE A 60 -2.13 -6.77 6.68
N GLU A 61 -1.43 -6.66 7.82
CA GLU A 61 0.01 -6.86 7.88
C GLU A 61 0.43 -8.29 7.47
N ALA A 62 -0.34 -9.31 7.87
CA ALA A 62 -0.09 -10.68 7.41
C ALA A 62 -0.25 -10.82 5.88
N LYS A 63 -1.27 -10.19 5.31
CA LYS A 63 -1.49 -10.15 3.85
C LYS A 63 -0.37 -9.42 3.12
N ILE A 64 0.12 -8.30 3.65
CA ILE A 64 1.26 -7.56 3.12
C ILE A 64 2.52 -8.42 3.13
N ALA A 65 2.83 -9.06 4.26
CA ALA A 65 4.02 -9.92 4.38
C ALA A 65 3.96 -11.12 3.42
N GLN A 66 2.78 -11.72 3.24
CA GLN A 66 2.57 -12.76 2.26
C GLN A 66 2.81 -12.25 0.83
N TYR A 67 2.23 -11.11 0.48
CA TYR A 67 2.39 -10.50 -0.84
C TYR A 67 3.85 -10.17 -1.14
N GLU A 68 4.57 -9.55 -0.20
CA GLU A 68 6.00 -9.22 -0.33
C GLU A 68 6.84 -10.47 -0.59
N ARG A 69 6.58 -11.57 0.14
CA ARG A 69 7.28 -12.84 -0.06
C ARG A 69 7.04 -13.41 -1.45
N GLU A 70 5.80 -13.38 -1.92
CA GLU A 70 5.38 -13.97 -3.20
C GLU A 70 5.75 -13.12 -4.42
N ASN A 71 5.86 -11.79 -4.25
CA ASN A 71 6.09 -10.83 -5.34
C ASN A 71 7.46 -10.14 -5.25
N SER A 72 8.37 -10.59 -4.38
CA SER A 72 9.68 -9.95 -4.13
C SER A 72 10.46 -9.57 -5.41
N GLU A 73 10.54 -10.48 -6.39
CA GLU A 73 11.19 -10.22 -7.68
C GLU A 73 10.46 -9.14 -8.50
N GLN A 74 9.13 -9.22 -8.60
CA GLN A 74 8.31 -8.23 -9.30
C GLN A 74 8.50 -6.84 -8.67
N ILE A 75 8.46 -6.77 -7.34
CA ILE A 75 8.63 -5.53 -6.58
C ILE A 75 10.00 -4.92 -6.87
N MET A 76 11.06 -5.73 -6.83
CA MET A 76 12.43 -5.28 -7.12
C MET A 76 12.56 -4.75 -8.56
N ASN A 77 12.03 -5.47 -9.54
CA ASN A 77 12.06 -5.08 -10.95
C ASN A 77 11.27 -3.79 -11.20
N ALA A 78 10.10 -3.64 -10.57
CA ALA A 78 9.29 -2.42 -10.67
C ALA A 78 9.96 -1.20 -10.01
N ARG A 79 10.76 -1.38 -8.96
CA ARG A 79 11.59 -0.31 -8.37
C ARG A 79 12.72 0.12 -9.31
N ALA A 80 13.35 -0.81 -10.02
CA ALA A 80 14.39 -0.51 -11.00
C ALA A 80 13.84 0.27 -12.21
N ARG A 81 12.60 -0.01 -12.65
CA ARG A 81 11.89 0.74 -13.71
C ARG A 81 11.60 2.22 -13.36
N LYS A 82 11.82 2.63 -12.11
CA LYS A 82 11.55 4.00 -11.62
C LYS A 82 12.82 4.88 -11.59
N ALA A 83 14.01 4.30 -11.77
CA ALA A 83 15.29 5.00 -11.83
C ALA A 83 15.60 5.46 -13.26
#